data_AF-A0A958UND2-F1
#
_entry.id   AF-A0A958UND2-F1
#
_cell.length_a   1.000
_cell.length_b   1.000
_cell.length_c   1.000
_cell.angle_alpha   90.00
_cell.angle_beta   90.00
_cell.angle_gamma   90.00
#
_symmetry.space_group_name_H-M   'P 1'
#
loop_
_entity.id
_entity.type
_entity.pdbx_description
1 polymer ?
#
loop_
_entity_poly.entity_id
_entity_poly.type
_entity_poly.pdbx_seq_one_letter_code
_entity_poly.pdbx_strand_id
1 'polypeptide(L)'
;KGLKNQDSFLYNDALKLTAAHTTDRDILFEYITSEKFIQNEISQTILQHDTSVDEIKVFSENVSEQVNIEIERQLKAEMQKAEDILNPELFQRKVESVTNLVEKKEEKPTEILQPDKPLEFTKNDTHSFSEWLKLTKAKPIERSEEISKEETTSEALAQEEKDRKFELIDKFIQERPKIIPQEVENKTQKEEPKSPLPSFQQTSEALMTETLAKVYLQQKNYKKAIQAYKILILKNHEKSGFFA
;
A
#
# COMPACT_ATOMS: atom_id res chain seq x y z
N LYS A 1 9.28 1.23 -16.19
CA LYS A 1 10.59 1.26 -15.48
C LYS A 1 11.60 2.25 -16.08
N GLY A 2 11.60 2.54 -17.39
CA GLY A 2 12.53 3.51 -18.00
C GLY A 2 12.58 4.89 -17.29
N LEU A 3 11.41 5.48 -17.01
CA LEU A 3 11.30 6.74 -16.27
C LEU A 3 11.88 6.68 -14.84
N LYS A 4 11.75 5.53 -14.17
CA LYS A 4 12.34 5.29 -12.83
C LYS A 4 13.86 5.29 -12.91
N ASN A 5 14.40 4.58 -13.90
CA ASN A 5 15.85 4.45 -14.10
C ASN A 5 16.51 5.76 -14.54
N GLN A 6 15.73 6.72 -15.06
CA GLN A 6 16.18 8.05 -15.46
C GLN A 6 15.96 9.09 -14.35
N ASP A 7 15.56 8.67 -13.15
CA ASP A 7 15.20 9.55 -12.03
C ASP A 7 14.21 10.66 -12.42
N SER A 8 13.31 10.37 -13.37
CA SER A 8 12.39 11.36 -13.92
C SER A 8 11.24 11.64 -12.96
N PHE A 9 11.01 12.92 -12.63
CA PHE A 9 9.88 13.37 -11.81
C PHE A 9 8.51 12.90 -12.33
N LEU A 10 8.39 12.68 -13.65
CA LEU A 10 7.18 12.17 -14.32
C LEU A 10 6.84 10.73 -13.94
N TYR A 11 7.79 9.97 -13.37
CA TYR A 11 7.57 8.58 -12.95
C TYR A 11 6.38 8.46 -11.99
N ASN A 12 6.30 9.36 -11.01
CA ASN A 12 5.24 9.32 -9.99
C ASN A 12 3.87 9.58 -10.62
N ASP A 13 3.78 10.46 -11.62
CA ASP A 13 2.51 10.75 -12.30
C ASP A 13 2.09 9.63 -13.25
N ALA A 14 3.05 9.03 -13.97
CA ALA A 14 2.83 7.83 -14.76
C ALA A 14 2.35 6.65 -13.88
N LEU A 15 2.90 6.53 -12.67
CA LEU A 15 2.52 5.49 -11.71
C LEU A 15 1.09 5.68 -11.20
N LYS A 16 0.67 6.92 -10.91
CA LYS A 16 -0.73 7.24 -10.56
C LYS A 16 -1.69 6.95 -11.72
N LEU A 17 -1.31 7.33 -12.94
CA LEU A 17 -2.11 7.08 -14.13
C LEU A 17 -2.28 5.57 -14.36
N THR A 18 -1.20 4.81 -14.26
CA THR A 18 -1.24 3.35 -14.39
C THR A 18 -2.11 2.74 -13.31
N ALA A 19 -2.00 3.18 -12.06
CA ALA A 19 -2.86 2.75 -10.95
C ALA A 19 -4.34 3.06 -11.15
N ALA A 20 -4.70 4.06 -11.96
CA ALA A 20 -6.08 4.34 -12.34
C ALA A 20 -6.60 3.39 -13.42
N HIS A 21 -5.71 2.87 -14.28
CA HIS A 21 -6.05 1.94 -15.36
C HIS A 21 -5.94 0.46 -14.98
N THR A 22 -5.22 0.12 -13.91
CA THR A 22 -5.08 -1.26 -13.43
C THR A 22 -6.28 -1.67 -12.57
N THR A 23 -6.74 -2.91 -12.75
CA THR A 23 -7.81 -3.52 -11.95
C THR A 23 -7.38 -3.86 -10.52
N ASP A 24 -6.16 -4.39 -10.37
CA ASP A 24 -5.56 -4.76 -9.09
C ASP A 24 -4.29 -3.94 -8.79
N ARG A 25 -4.31 -3.23 -7.66
CA ARG A 25 -3.19 -2.39 -7.20
C ARG A 25 -2.06 -3.20 -6.59
N ASP A 26 -2.33 -4.41 -6.09
CA ASP A 26 -1.33 -5.27 -5.48
C ASP A 26 -0.41 -5.86 -6.57
N ILE A 27 -0.98 -6.25 -7.71
CA ILE A 27 -0.20 -6.68 -8.89
C ILE A 27 0.67 -5.53 -9.41
N LEU A 28 0.14 -4.30 -9.44
CA LEU A 28 0.94 -3.12 -9.81
C LEU A 28 2.07 -2.88 -8.80
N PHE A 29 1.83 -3.05 -7.51
CA PHE A 29 2.83 -2.92 -6.47
C PHE A 29 3.94 -3.97 -6.61
N GLU A 30 3.57 -5.23 -6.80
CA GLU A 30 4.49 -6.33 -7.08
C GLU A 30 5.33 -6.04 -8.33
N TYR A 31 4.70 -5.49 -9.37
CA TYR A 31 5.38 -5.10 -10.59
C TYR A 31 6.44 -4.01 -10.39
N ILE A 32 6.14 -2.95 -9.64
CA ILE A 32 7.10 -1.84 -9.41
C ILE A 32 8.20 -2.19 -8.41
N THR A 33 7.92 -3.12 -7.49
CA THR A 33 8.87 -3.59 -6.47
C THR A 33 9.71 -4.78 -6.94
N SER A 34 9.30 -5.50 -7.99
CA SER A 34 10.09 -6.54 -8.63
C SER A 34 11.41 -5.97 -9.19
N GLU A 35 12.50 -6.73 -9.11
CA GLU A 35 13.78 -6.36 -9.72
C GLU A 35 13.78 -6.69 -11.22
N LYS A 36 13.41 -7.93 -11.57
CA LYS A 36 13.33 -8.41 -12.95
C LYS A 36 11.97 -8.14 -13.58
N PHE A 37 11.97 -7.77 -14.85
CA PHE A 37 10.75 -7.67 -15.65
C PHE A 37 10.38 -9.06 -16.16
N ILE A 38 9.27 -9.61 -15.64
CA ILE A 38 8.84 -11.00 -15.88
C ILE A 38 8.65 -11.28 -17.39
N GLN A 39 8.41 -10.28 -18.24
CA GLN A 39 8.21 -10.50 -19.67
C GLN A 39 9.42 -11.13 -20.39
N ASN A 40 10.66 -10.81 -19.98
CA ASN A 40 11.85 -11.44 -20.60
C ASN A 40 11.95 -12.91 -20.16
N GLU A 41 11.70 -13.20 -18.88
CA GLU A 41 11.71 -14.59 -18.38
C GLU A 41 10.56 -15.42 -18.95
N ILE A 42 9.35 -14.87 -19.09
CA ILE A 42 8.21 -15.52 -19.75
C ILE A 42 8.54 -15.82 -21.21
N SER A 43 9.09 -14.85 -21.96
CA SER A 43 9.48 -15.06 -23.35
C SER A 43 10.55 -16.14 -23.51
N GLN A 44 11.56 -16.18 -22.63
CA GLN A 44 12.61 -17.21 -22.66
C GLN A 44 12.07 -18.59 -22.28
N THR A 45 11.18 -18.65 -21.29
CA THR A 45 10.54 -19.89 -20.84
C THR A 45 9.66 -20.47 -21.94
N ILE A 46 8.84 -19.64 -22.61
CA ILE A 46 8.03 -20.06 -23.75
C ILE A 46 8.91 -20.56 -24.91
N LEU A 47 10.02 -19.87 -25.23
CA LEU A 47 10.96 -20.31 -26.28
C LEU A 47 11.59 -21.67 -25.97
N GLN A 48 11.93 -21.94 -24.71
CA GLN A 48 12.59 -23.17 -24.28
C GLN A 48 11.62 -24.36 -24.14
N HIS A 49 10.36 -24.10 -23.78
CA HIS A 49 9.35 -25.15 -23.67
C HIS A 49 8.93 -25.69 -25.04
N ASP A 50 8.88 -24.86 -26.08
CA ASP A 50 8.46 -25.30 -27.42
C ASP A 50 9.43 -26.35 -28.01
N THR A 51 10.74 -26.16 -27.83
CA THR A 51 11.76 -27.13 -28.30
C THR A 51 11.81 -28.40 -27.47
N SER A 52 11.44 -28.32 -26.19
CA SER A 52 11.58 -29.44 -25.26
C SER A 52 10.42 -30.43 -25.35
N VAL A 53 9.27 -30.04 -25.89
CA VAL A 53 8.06 -30.89 -25.98
C VAL A 53 8.13 -31.87 -27.16
N ASP A 54 8.80 -31.51 -28.27
CA ASP A 54 8.92 -32.37 -29.46
C ASP A 54 9.94 -33.51 -29.31
N GLU A 55 10.88 -33.43 -28.36
CA GLU A 55 11.95 -34.43 -28.17
C GLU A 55 11.69 -35.44 -27.03
N ILE A 56 10.53 -35.39 -26.37
CA ILE A 56 10.24 -36.27 -25.22
C ILE A 56 9.95 -37.70 -25.70
N LYS A 57 11.00 -38.52 -25.73
CA LYS A 57 10.90 -39.96 -25.92
C LYS A 57 10.43 -40.60 -24.61
N VAL A 58 9.13 -40.92 -24.53
CA VAL A 58 8.52 -41.54 -23.35
C VAL A 58 9.05 -42.97 -23.18
N PHE A 59 9.91 -43.16 -22.18
CA PHE A 59 10.29 -44.48 -21.66
C PHE A 59 9.60 -44.70 -20.32
N SER A 60 8.89 -45.83 -20.19
CA SER A 60 8.39 -46.29 -18.90
C SER A 60 9.55 -46.90 -18.11
N GLU A 61 10.10 -46.14 -17.16
CA GLU A 61 11.14 -46.60 -16.26
C GLU A 61 10.52 -47.17 -14.97
N ASN A 62 11.03 -48.30 -14.46
CA ASN A 62 10.53 -48.91 -13.23
C ASN A 62 11.19 -48.23 -12.03
N VAL A 63 10.47 -47.28 -11.41
CA VAL A 63 10.98 -46.37 -10.37
C VAL A 63 11.01 -47.00 -8.96
N SER A 64 10.74 -48.30 -8.82
CA SER A 64 10.58 -48.93 -7.50
C SER A 64 11.86 -48.91 -6.67
N GLU A 65 13.03 -49.00 -7.30
CA GLU A 65 14.33 -49.00 -6.59
C GLU A 65 14.74 -47.59 -6.14
N GLN A 66 14.50 -46.56 -6.96
CA GLN A 66 14.76 -45.16 -6.57
C GLN A 66 13.87 -44.71 -5.41
N VAL A 67 12.59 -45.13 -5.38
CA VAL A 67 11.67 -44.79 -4.28
C VAL A 67 12.17 -45.35 -2.95
N ASN A 68 12.69 -46.59 -2.93
CA ASN A 68 13.23 -47.19 -1.71
C ASN A 68 14.46 -46.46 -1.17
N ILE A 69 15.40 -46.07 -2.05
CA ILE A 69 16.61 -45.33 -1.67
C ILE A 69 16.26 -43.95 -1.10
N GLU A 70 15.28 -43.28 -1.67
CA GLU A 70 14.86 -41.95 -1.21
C GLU A 70 14.13 -42.02 0.13
N ILE A 71 13.29 -43.04 0.35
CA ILE A 71 12.65 -43.28 1.66
C ILE A 71 13.71 -43.53 2.74
N GLU A 72 14.75 -44.32 2.45
CA GLU A 72 15.83 -44.60 3.41
C GLU A 72 16.65 -43.34 3.75
N ARG A 73 16.94 -42.50 2.73
CA ARG A 73 17.58 -41.19 2.93
C ARG A 73 16.73 -40.28 3.81
N GLN A 74 15.43 -40.20 3.55
CA GLN A 74 14.51 -39.36 4.32
C GLN A 74 14.43 -39.82 5.78
N LEU A 75 14.34 -41.13 6.02
CA LEU A 75 14.32 -41.69 7.36
C LEU A 75 15.60 -41.36 8.12
N LYS A 76 16.76 -41.50 7.48
CA LYS A 76 18.06 -41.16 8.08
C LYS A 76 18.18 -39.68 8.43
N ALA A 77 17.71 -38.79 7.56
CA ALA A 77 17.72 -37.36 7.80
C ALA A 77 16.82 -36.98 9.00
N GLU A 78 15.67 -37.63 9.14
CA GLU A 78 14.76 -37.37 10.25
C GLU A 78 15.31 -37.89 11.59
N MET A 79 16.01 -39.03 11.58
CA MET A 79 16.73 -39.54 12.75
C MET A 79 17.83 -38.56 13.21
N GLN A 80 18.58 -37.97 12.28
CA GLN A 80 19.61 -36.98 12.61
C GLN A 80 19.02 -35.70 13.20
N LYS A 81 17.92 -35.19 12.64
CA LYS A 81 17.22 -34.03 13.22
C LYS A 81 16.72 -34.33 14.64
N ALA A 82 16.17 -35.51 14.88
CA ALA A 82 15.71 -35.92 16.21
C ALA A 82 16.88 -35.98 17.21
N GLU A 83 18.05 -36.45 16.77
CA GLU A 83 19.28 -36.48 17.57
C GLU A 83 19.80 -35.07 17.89
N ASP A 84 19.78 -34.16 16.92
CA ASP A 84 20.16 -32.75 17.11
C ASP A 84 19.22 -32.01 18.09
N ILE A 85 17.91 -32.32 18.06
CA ILE A 85 16.92 -31.74 18.98
C ILE A 85 17.09 -32.26 20.42
N LEU A 86 17.50 -33.52 20.56
CA LEU A 86 17.72 -34.15 21.88
C LEU A 86 19.04 -33.71 22.53
N ASN A 87 19.84 -32.88 21.85
CA ASN A 87 21.11 -32.41 22.38
C ASN A 87 20.92 -31.58 23.67
N PRO A 88 21.43 -32.05 24.83
CA PRO A 88 21.29 -31.33 26.11
C PRO A 88 22.03 -29.97 26.15
N GLU A 89 22.92 -29.70 25.19
CA GLU A 89 23.61 -28.42 25.04
C GLU A 89 22.73 -27.35 24.37
N LEU A 90 21.64 -27.71 23.68
CA LEU A 90 20.79 -26.78 22.91
C LEU A 90 20.07 -25.75 23.79
N PHE A 91 19.85 -26.08 25.06
CA PHE A 91 19.19 -25.22 26.05
C PHE A 91 20.17 -24.45 26.94
N GLN A 92 21.47 -24.56 26.70
CA GLN A 92 22.47 -23.79 27.42
C GLN A 92 22.65 -22.41 26.76
N ARG A 93 22.32 -21.36 27.52
CA ARG A 93 22.47 -19.97 27.11
C ARG A 93 23.95 -19.64 26.89
N LYS A 94 24.36 -19.50 25.62
CA LYS A 94 25.71 -19.03 25.23
C LYS A 94 25.86 -17.54 25.56
N VAL A 95 26.66 -17.23 26.57
CA VAL A 95 26.83 -15.89 27.17
C VAL A 95 27.70 -14.92 26.34
N GLU A 96 28.27 -15.36 25.21
CA GLU A 96 29.27 -14.60 24.44
C GLU A 96 28.69 -13.68 23.36
N SER A 97 27.40 -13.78 23.01
CA SER A 97 26.81 -13.04 21.88
C SER A 97 26.23 -11.65 22.24
N VAL A 98 26.16 -11.29 23.52
CA VAL A 98 25.54 -10.03 23.98
C VAL A 98 26.51 -8.84 23.92
N THR A 99 27.81 -9.07 23.79
CA THR A 99 28.83 -7.99 23.82
C THR A 99 29.12 -7.35 22.46
N ASN A 100 28.71 -7.95 21.34
CA ASN A 100 29.11 -7.51 19.99
C ASN A 100 28.10 -6.58 19.28
N LEU A 101 26.98 -6.21 19.92
CA LEU A 101 25.93 -5.39 19.28
C LEU A 101 26.11 -3.88 19.44
N VAL A 102 27.15 -3.43 20.14
CA VAL A 102 27.31 -2.01 20.53
C VAL A 102 28.20 -1.19 19.57
N GLU A 103 28.89 -1.80 18.60
CA GLU A 103 30.07 -1.15 18.00
C GLU A 103 29.99 -0.69 16.52
N LYS A 104 28.84 -0.75 15.82
CA LYS A 104 28.81 -0.29 14.40
C LYS A 104 28.16 1.09 14.21
N LYS A 105 29.06 2.08 14.17
CA LYS A 105 28.93 3.53 13.93
C LYS A 105 28.03 3.97 12.77
N GLU A 106 27.22 4.98 13.09
CA GLU A 106 27.11 6.32 12.47
C GLU A 106 27.64 6.51 11.03
N GLU A 107 26.72 6.64 10.07
CA GLU A 107 26.96 7.36 8.81
C GLU A 107 26.05 8.60 8.77
N LYS A 108 26.64 9.75 8.43
CA LYS A 108 25.96 11.05 8.33
C LYS A 108 24.96 11.04 7.18
N PRO A 109 23.71 11.47 7.38
CA PRO A 109 22.75 11.65 6.30
C PRO A 109 22.77 13.12 5.88
N THR A 110 23.52 13.39 4.82
CA THR A 110 23.45 14.67 4.11
C THR A 110 22.88 14.43 2.72
N GLU A 111 21.76 13.70 2.64
CA GLU A 111 20.97 13.65 1.41
C GLU A 111 19.86 14.70 1.55
N ILE A 112 20.16 15.91 1.08
CA ILE A 112 19.24 17.04 1.06
C ILE A 112 17.98 16.57 0.32
N LEU A 113 16.85 16.50 1.01
CA LEU A 113 15.56 16.00 0.53
C LEU A 113 15.21 16.63 -0.83
N GLN A 114 15.50 15.93 -1.93
CA GLN A 114 15.18 16.40 -3.28
C GLN A 114 13.68 16.17 -3.52
N PRO A 115 12.86 17.23 -3.64
CA PRO A 115 11.40 17.10 -3.69
C PRO A 115 10.87 16.42 -4.96
N ASP A 116 11.71 16.30 -6.00
CA ASP A 116 11.30 15.86 -7.33
C ASP A 116 11.85 14.48 -7.74
N LYS A 117 12.65 13.83 -6.87
CA LYS A 117 13.16 12.48 -7.15
C LYS A 117 12.03 11.44 -7.11
N PRO A 118 12.02 10.42 -7.97
CA PRO A 118 11.05 9.33 -7.92
C PRO A 118 10.99 8.67 -6.54
N LEU A 119 9.78 8.31 -6.09
CA LEU A 119 9.60 7.59 -4.84
C LEU A 119 10.07 6.14 -5.01
N GLU A 120 10.92 5.70 -4.10
CA GLU A 120 11.34 4.31 -4.00
C GLU A 120 10.38 3.56 -3.06
N PHE A 121 9.75 2.51 -3.59
CA PHE A 121 8.91 1.61 -2.81
C PHE A 121 9.68 0.32 -2.54
N THR A 122 9.75 -0.05 -1.27
CA THR A 122 10.28 -1.36 -0.86
C THR A 122 9.14 -2.37 -0.75
N LYS A 123 9.44 -3.68 -0.75
CA LYS A 123 8.42 -4.73 -0.63
C LYS A 123 7.60 -4.65 0.68
N ASN A 124 8.14 -3.97 1.71
CA ASN A 124 7.46 -3.79 2.99
C ASN A 124 6.47 -2.60 2.99
N ASP A 125 6.46 -1.80 1.92
CA ASP A 125 5.66 -0.57 1.82
C ASP A 125 4.27 -0.77 1.19
N THR A 126 3.72 -1.99 1.19
CA THR A 126 2.42 -2.30 0.55
C THR A 126 1.29 -1.40 1.06
N HIS A 127 1.25 -1.18 2.38
CA HIS A 127 0.27 -0.32 3.01
C HIS A 127 0.50 1.16 2.69
N SER A 128 1.77 1.59 2.65
CA SER A 128 2.16 2.97 2.31
C SER A 128 1.85 3.30 0.85
N PHE A 129 2.04 2.35 -0.06
CA PHE A 129 1.68 2.48 -1.46
C PHE A 129 0.15 2.63 -1.64
N SER A 130 -0.63 1.81 -0.94
CA SER A 130 -2.08 1.90 -0.97
C SER A 130 -2.62 3.22 -0.41
N GLU A 131 -2.07 3.67 0.73
CA GLU A 131 -2.34 5.00 1.31
C GLU A 131 -2.00 6.12 0.32
N TRP A 132 -0.85 6.03 -0.33
CA TRP A 132 -0.39 7.01 -1.31
C TRP A 132 -1.36 7.13 -2.50
N LEU A 133 -1.85 6.00 -3.01
CA LEU A 133 -2.81 5.98 -4.12
C LEU A 133 -4.20 6.52 -3.72
N LYS A 134 -4.69 6.25 -2.50
CA LYS A 134 -5.99 6.76 -2.01
C LYS A 134 -6.10 8.29 -2.05
N LEU A 135 -4.97 8.98 -1.93
CA LEU A 135 -4.90 10.44 -1.94
C LEU A 135 -5.02 11.03 -3.36
N THR A 136 -4.91 10.19 -4.39
CA THR A 136 -5.07 10.59 -5.79
C THR A 136 -6.51 10.33 -6.24
N LYS A 137 -7.33 11.37 -6.25
CA LYS A 137 -8.70 11.28 -6.77
C LYS A 137 -8.64 11.15 -8.29
N ALA A 138 -9.01 9.99 -8.81
CA ALA A 138 -9.16 9.82 -10.25
C ALA A 138 -10.27 10.76 -10.75
N LYS A 139 -10.04 11.44 -11.88
CA LYS A 139 -11.11 12.09 -12.61
C LYS A 139 -11.92 10.98 -13.30
N PRO A 140 -13.24 10.87 -13.07
CA PRO A 140 -14.07 9.91 -13.78
C PRO A 140 -13.88 10.08 -15.28
N ILE A 141 -13.68 8.97 -15.99
CA ILE A 141 -13.60 9.00 -17.45
C ILE A 141 -15.02 9.22 -17.95
N GLU A 142 -15.26 10.39 -18.55
CA GLU A 142 -16.47 10.64 -19.33
C GLU A 142 -16.41 9.76 -20.57
N ARG A 143 -16.96 8.55 -20.46
CA ARG A 143 -17.29 7.70 -21.60
C ARG A 143 -18.61 8.19 -22.19
N SER A 144 -18.59 9.39 -22.75
CA SER A 144 -19.52 9.75 -23.81
C SER A 144 -18.87 9.27 -25.11
N GLU A 145 -19.38 8.16 -25.64
CA GLU A 145 -19.09 7.78 -27.01
C GLU A 145 -19.54 8.93 -27.92
N GLU A 146 -18.68 9.32 -28.85
CA GLU A 146 -19.07 10.09 -30.02
C GLU A 146 -20.06 9.26 -30.84
N ILE A 147 -21.32 9.26 -30.44
CA ILE A 147 -22.45 9.02 -31.33
C ILE A 147 -23.05 10.40 -31.57
N SER A 148 -22.70 10.93 -32.73
CA SER A 148 -23.20 12.14 -33.36
C SER A 148 -24.64 12.54 -32.99
N LYS A 149 -24.80 13.82 -32.61
CA LYS A 149 -26.04 14.62 -32.45
C LYS A 149 -26.79 14.43 -31.12
N GLU A 150 -26.44 15.19 -30.07
CA GLU A 150 -27.35 15.46 -28.94
C GLU A 150 -26.82 16.57 -27.99
N GLU A 151 -26.35 17.71 -28.53
CA GLU A 151 -26.00 18.88 -27.69
C GLU A 151 -27.23 19.73 -27.28
N THR A 152 -28.45 19.36 -27.67
CA THR A 152 -29.66 20.16 -27.40
C THR A 152 -30.60 19.59 -26.33
N THR A 153 -30.37 18.38 -25.82
CA THR A 153 -31.30 17.70 -24.89
C THR A 153 -30.86 17.74 -23.41
N SER A 154 -29.56 17.90 -23.13
CA SER A 154 -29.01 17.88 -21.76
C SER A 154 -29.25 19.18 -20.99
N GLU A 155 -29.30 20.33 -21.66
CA GLU A 155 -29.60 21.63 -21.03
C GLU A 155 -31.09 21.74 -20.63
N ALA A 156 -32.01 21.15 -21.40
CA ALA A 156 -33.43 21.16 -21.11
C ALA A 156 -33.78 20.33 -19.85
N LEU A 157 -33.15 19.15 -19.70
CA LEU A 157 -33.35 18.28 -18.53
C LEU A 157 -32.79 18.90 -17.23
N ALA A 158 -31.66 19.60 -17.32
CA ALA A 158 -31.07 20.30 -16.18
C ALA A 158 -31.88 21.55 -15.76
N GLN A 159 -32.59 22.17 -16.71
CA GLN A 159 -33.48 23.30 -16.43
C GLN A 159 -34.79 22.85 -15.79
N GLU A 160 -35.42 21.77 -16.28
CA GLU A 160 -36.64 21.21 -15.67
C GLU A 160 -36.43 20.80 -14.20
N GLU A 161 -35.26 20.24 -13.87
CA GLU A 161 -34.94 19.91 -12.47
C GLU A 161 -34.81 21.13 -11.58
N LYS A 162 -34.24 22.23 -12.09
CA LYS A 162 -34.13 23.48 -11.35
C LYS A 162 -35.50 24.08 -11.12
N ASP A 163 -36.36 24.08 -12.14
CA ASP A 163 -37.70 24.64 -12.06
C ASP A 163 -38.56 23.87 -11.04
N ARG A 164 -38.49 22.52 -11.02
CA ARG A 164 -39.14 21.70 -9.99
C ARG A 164 -38.62 21.99 -8.57
N LYS A 165 -37.32 22.25 -8.43
CA LYS A 165 -36.71 22.62 -7.13
C LYS A 165 -37.17 24.01 -6.68
N PHE A 166 -37.31 24.97 -7.59
CA PHE A 166 -37.86 26.29 -7.28
C PHE A 166 -39.34 26.24 -6.92
N GLU A 167 -40.15 25.40 -7.57
CA GLU A 167 -41.56 25.19 -7.20
C GLU A 167 -41.73 24.63 -5.79
N LEU A 168 -40.88 23.69 -5.37
CA LEU A 168 -40.87 23.18 -3.99
C LEU A 168 -40.51 24.26 -2.97
N ILE A 169 -39.57 25.14 -3.32
CA ILE A 169 -39.18 26.27 -2.46
C ILE A 169 -40.32 27.27 -2.36
N ASP A 170 -40.98 27.63 -3.47
CA ASP A 170 -42.12 28.55 -3.45
C ASP A 170 -43.29 27.97 -2.64
N LYS A 171 -43.58 26.67 -2.79
CA LYS A 171 -44.57 25.97 -1.95
C LYS A 171 -44.21 26.05 -0.47
N PHE A 172 -42.93 25.90 -0.12
CA PHE A 172 -42.46 26.01 1.27
C PHE A 172 -42.60 27.44 1.83
N ILE A 173 -42.27 28.47 1.03
CA ILE A 173 -42.41 29.88 1.43
C ILE A 173 -43.89 30.28 1.54
N GLN A 174 -44.78 29.71 0.72
CA GLN A 174 -46.22 29.91 0.80
C GLN A 174 -46.84 29.23 2.03
N GLU A 175 -46.42 28.00 2.34
CA GLU A 175 -46.98 27.21 3.45
C GLU A 175 -46.54 27.73 4.83
N ARG A 176 -45.48 28.58 4.92
CA ARG A 176 -44.93 29.18 6.15
C ARG A 176 -45.09 28.30 7.38
N PRO A 177 -44.59 27.05 7.36
CA PRO A 177 -44.82 26.11 8.44
C PRO A 177 -44.19 26.64 9.73
N LYS A 178 -45.03 26.90 10.74
CA LYS A 178 -44.58 27.39 12.05
C LYS A 178 -44.24 26.19 12.93
N ILE A 179 -42.96 25.99 13.20
CA ILE A 179 -42.49 24.94 14.12
C ILE A 179 -42.80 25.41 15.53
N ILE A 180 -43.70 24.71 16.23
CA ILE A 180 -43.93 24.91 17.66
C ILE A 180 -42.90 24.04 18.39
N PRO A 181 -41.98 24.61 19.19
CA PRO A 181 -41.08 23.82 20.02
C PRO A 181 -41.92 23.01 21.01
N GLN A 182 -41.80 21.68 20.97
CA GLN A 182 -42.41 20.83 21.96
C GLN A 182 -41.68 21.10 23.29
N GLU A 183 -42.41 21.64 24.27
CA GLU A 183 -41.91 21.92 25.61
C GLU A 183 -41.53 20.60 26.27
N VAL A 184 -40.24 20.27 26.25
CA VAL A 184 -39.68 19.14 26.98
C VAL A 184 -39.58 19.54 28.44
N GLU A 185 -40.58 19.13 29.21
CA GLU A 185 -40.56 19.18 30.66
C GLU A 185 -39.36 18.39 31.20
N ASN A 186 -38.45 19.14 31.83
CA ASN A 186 -37.49 18.78 32.86
C ASN A 186 -37.41 17.29 33.29
N LYS A 187 -36.34 16.62 32.87
CA LYS A 187 -35.65 15.61 33.70
C LYS A 187 -34.13 15.81 33.65
N THR A 188 -33.68 16.55 34.66
CA THR A 188 -32.54 16.28 35.56
C THR A 188 -31.19 15.82 35.00
N GLN A 189 -30.16 16.52 35.48
CA GLN A 189 -28.72 16.20 35.53
C GLN A 189 -27.87 16.64 34.32
N LYS A 190 -27.47 17.91 34.39
CA LYS A 190 -26.17 18.39 33.88
C LYS A 190 -25.06 17.58 34.57
N GLU A 191 -24.55 16.57 33.90
CA GLU A 191 -23.11 16.35 33.90
C GLU A 191 -22.57 16.90 32.59
N GLU A 192 -21.58 17.77 32.69
CA GLU A 192 -20.87 18.28 31.53
C GLU A 192 -20.36 17.11 30.70
N PRO A 193 -20.55 17.10 29.36
CA PRO A 193 -19.73 16.24 28.54
C PRO A 193 -18.33 16.81 28.65
N LYS A 194 -17.49 16.19 29.49
CA LYS A 194 -16.05 16.16 29.27
C LYS A 194 -15.89 15.98 27.77
N SER A 195 -15.28 16.98 27.14
CA SER A 195 -14.83 16.98 25.75
C SER A 195 -14.73 15.55 25.24
N PRO A 196 -15.40 15.18 24.14
CA PRO A 196 -15.03 13.95 23.46
C PRO A 196 -13.52 13.99 23.33
N LEU A 197 -12.84 12.98 23.88
CA LEU A 197 -11.45 12.67 23.55
C LEU A 197 -11.27 13.01 22.07
N PRO A 198 -10.21 13.72 21.65
CA PRO A 198 -10.00 14.03 20.25
C PRO A 198 -10.14 12.73 19.47
N SER A 199 -11.26 12.63 18.78
CA SER A 199 -11.68 11.42 18.08
C SER A 199 -10.58 11.08 17.10
N PHE A 200 -9.96 9.92 17.29
CA PHE A 200 -9.57 9.06 16.18
C PHE A 200 -8.75 9.77 15.08
N GLN A 201 -7.75 10.55 15.50
CA GLN A 201 -6.63 10.97 14.66
C GLN A 201 -5.30 10.59 15.29
N GLN A 202 -5.28 9.57 16.16
CA GLN A 202 -4.11 8.71 16.23
C GLN A 202 -4.03 8.02 14.88
N THR A 203 -3.39 8.67 13.91
CA THR A 203 -2.69 7.96 12.85
C THR A 203 -1.88 6.91 13.58
N SER A 204 -2.24 5.64 13.44
CA SER A 204 -1.63 4.57 14.22
C SER A 204 -0.13 4.70 14.06
N GLU A 205 0.56 5.07 15.15
CA GLU A 205 2.01 5.33 15.13
C GLU A 205 2.77 4.10 14.59
N ALA A 206 2.17 2.92 14.74
CA ALA A 206 2.60 1.65 14.16
C ALA A 206 2.74 1.68 12.62
N LEU A 207 1.90 2.44 11.90
CA LEU A 207 1.81 2.45 10.43
C LEU A 207 2.67 3.52 9.75
N MET A 208 3.42 4.34 10.49
CA MET A 208 4.31 5.33 9.86
C MET A 208 5.58 4.67 9.33
N THR A 209 5.87 4.89 8.04
CA THR A 209 7.08 4.42 7.34
C THR A 209 7.81 5.59 6.68
N GLU A 210 9.10 5.38 6.35
CA GLU A 210 9.95 6.38 5.70
C GLU A 210 9.36 6.85 4.36
N THR A 211 8.84 5.92 3.56
CA THR A 211 8.18 6.17 2.28
C THR A 211 6.92 7.01 2.45
N LEU A 212 6.11 6.74 3.48
CA LEU A 212 4.91 7.52 3.78
C LEU A 212 5.25 8.97 4.19
N ALA A 213 6.34 9.17 4.96
CA ALA A 213 6.82 10.50 5.33
C ALA A 213 7.27 11.31 4.09
N LYS A 214 8.01 10.68 3.17
CA LYS A 214 8.43 11.30 1.89
C LYS A 214 7.23 11.65 1.00
N VAL A 215 6.22 10.79 0.95
CA VAL A 215 4.96 11.04 0.25
C VAL A 215 4.27 12.31 0.76
N TYR A 216 4.13 12.47 2.07
CA TYR A 216 3.49 13.66 2.64
C TYR A 216 4.27 14.94 2.34
N LEU A 217 5.60 14.87 2.29
CA LEU A 217 6.47 15.99 1.91
C LEU A 217 6.25 16.39 0.45
N GLN A 218 6.23 15.43 -0.47
CA GLN A 218 6.00 15.68 -1.90
C GLN A 218 4.60 16.26 -2.18
N GLN A 219 3.60 15.84 -1.41
CA GLN A 219 2.24 16.38 -1.46
C GLN A 219 2.09 17.76 -0.80
N LYS A 220 3.18 18.34 -0.27
CA LYS A 220 3.17 19.61 0.49
C LYS A 220 2.32 19.57 1.76
N ASN A 221 2.04 18.37 2.29
CA ASN A 221 1.33 18.18 3.55
C ASN A 221 2.32 18.11 4.72
N TYR A 222 2.92 19.26 5.04
CA TYR A 222 4.00 19.35 6.01
C TYR A 222 3.60 18.91 7.43
N LYS A 223 2.34 19.14 7.83
CA LYS A 223 1.86 18.79 9.18
C LYS A 223 1.95 17.28 9.43
N LYS A 224 1.50 16.48 8.46
CA LYS A 224 1.58 15.02 8.54
C LYS A 224 3.00 14.51 8.32
N ALA A 225 3.76 15.14 7.43
CA ALA A 225 5.17 14.78 7.22
C ALA A 225 5.99 14.93 8.50
N ILE A 226 5.86 16.07 9.20
CA ILE A 226 6.54 16.33 10.48
C ILE A 226 6.13 15.31 11.55
N GLN A 227 4.84 14.97 11.64
CA GLN A 227 4.36 13.95 12.57
C GLN A 227 4.96 12.57 12.24
N ALA A 228 4.97 12.17 10.97
CA ALA A 228 5.55 10.91 10.54
C ALA A 228 7.05 10.84 10.84
N TYR A 229 7.82 11.89 10.55
CA TYR A 229 9.26 11.95 10.88
C TYR A 229 9.51 11.91 12.39
N LYS A 230 8.70 12.61 13.20
CA LYS A 230 8.79 12.51 14.66
C LYS A 230 8.55 11.09 15.16
N ILE A 231 7.55 10.40 14.62
CA ILE A 231 7.27 9.00 14.97
C ILE A 231 8.44 8.09 14.54
N LEU A 232 9.04 8.33 13.37
CA LEU A 232 10.20 7.55 12.90
C LEU A 232 11.45 7.77 13.76
N ILE A 233 11.71 9.00 14.23
CA ILE A 233 12.80 9.29 15.19
C ILE A 233 12.58 8.52 16.50
N LEU A 234 11.33 8.47 16.97
CA LEU A 234 10.96 7.74 18.18
C LEU A 234 10.96 6.22 17.99
N LYS A 235 10.74 5.73 16.78
CA LYS A 235 10.75 4.29 16.48
C LYS A 235 12.16 3.76 16.21
N ASN A 236 13.03 4.58 15.63
CA ASN A 236 14.37 4.22 15.19
C ASN A 236 15.43 5.14 15.84
N HIS A 237 15.59 5.07 17.16
CA HIS A 237 16.49 5.96 17.91
C HIS A 237 17.95 5.95 17.41
N GLU A 238 18.44 4.80 16.94
CA GLU A 238 19.80 4.64 16.38
C GLU A 238 20.00 5.43 15.08
N LYS A 239 18.93 5.65 14.32
CA LYS A 239 18.92 6.44 13.08
C LYS A 239 18.33 7.83 13.31
N SER A 240 18.24 8.30 14.55
CA SER A 240 17.61 9.60 14.86
C SER A 240 18.24 10.76 14.07
N GLY A 241 19.56 10.76 13.89
CA GLY A 241 20.26 11.74 13.06
C GLY A 241 19.87 11.73 11.57
N PHE A 242 19.29 10.64 11.06
CA PHE A 242 18.77 10.51 9.69
C PHE A 242 17.48 11.24 9.44
N PHE A 243 16.68 11.43 10.49
CA PHE A 243 15.34 12.00 10.38
C PHE A 243 15.24 13.40 11.01
N ALA A 244 16.32 13.91 11.59
CA ALA A 244 16.41 15.19 12.32
C ALA A 244 16.59 16.40 11.41
#